data_AF-A0A1F4LDZ2-F1
#
_entry.id   AF-A0A1F4LDZ2-F1
#
_cell.length_a   1.000
_cell.length_b   1.000
_cell.length_c   1.000
_cell.angle_alpha   90.00
_cell.angle_beta   90.00
_cell.angle_gamma   90.00
#
_symmetry.space_group_name_H-M   'P 1'
#
loop_
_entity.id
_entity.type
_entity.pdbx_description
1 polymer ?
#
loop_
_entity_poly.entity_id
_entity_poly.type
_entity_poly.pdbx_seq_one_letter_code
_entity_poly.pdbx_strand_id
1 'polypeptide(L)'
;MPGVDGPVADQLRRMSASVHQLSARIARLATSLGVDLENEAELERVLHIDAVRVPVPDRRVTPDRRAAPRAGMSPDRRKSQLREELRGLLVLRYGVARSYVDRVGVDATRHILVSAQEQLVREGFRPGADGAHLRRLFNQD
;
A
#
# COMPACT_ATOMS: atom_id res chain seq x y z
N MET A 1 -10.88 35.02 -18.55
CA MET A 1 -10.20 34.93 -17.25
C MET A 1 -9.62 33.53 -17.09
N PRO A 2 -8.35 33.27 -17.44
CA PRO A 2 -7.71 31.97 -17.26
C PRO A 2 -6.76 32.03 -16.06
N GLY A 3 -7.08 31.34 -14.96
CA GLY A 3 -6.20 31.36 -13.79
C GLY A 3 -6.72 30.62 -12.56
N VAL A 4 -8.04 30.39 -12.48
CA VAL A 4 -8.66 29.70 -11.33
C VAL A 4 -8.59 28.17 -11.45
N ASP A 5 -8.52 27.62 -12.67
CA ASP A 5 -8.50 26.17 -12.90
C ASP A 5 -7.12 25.53 -12.70
N GLY A 6 -6.04 26.32 -12.74
CA GLY A 6 -4.66 25.86 -12.59
C GLY A 6 -4.36 25.18 -11.24
N PRO A 7 -4.55 25.87 -10.09
CA PRO A 7 -4.13 25.34 -8.79
C PRO A 7 -4.94 24.12 -8.34
N VAL A 8 -6.24 24.08 -8.64
CA VAL A 8 -7.11 22.93 -8.34
C VAL A 8 -6.73 21.73 -9.21
N ALA A 9 -6.51 21.94 -10.50
CA ALA A 9 -6.05 20.87 -11.39
C ALA A 9 -4.66 20.34 -10.99
N ASP A 10 -3.74 21.20 -10.56
CA ASP A 10 -2.43 20.80 -10.01
C ASP A 10 -2.55 19.99 -8.72
N GLN A 11 -3.49 20.37 -7.85
CA GLN A 11 -3.77 19.61 -6.63
C GLN A 11 -4.30 18.21 -6.96
N LEU A 12 -5.27 18.09 -7.85
CA LEU A 12 -5.83 16.81 -8.28
C LEU A 12 -4.79 15.91 -8.96
N ARG A 13 -3.90 16.49 -9.78
CA ARG A 13 -2.76 15.78 -10.37
C ARG A 13 -1.83 15.20 -9.31
N ARG A 14 -1.46 16.02 -8.31
CA ARG A 14 -0.59 15.58 -7.20
C ARG A 14 -1.24 14.48 -6.37
N MET A 15 -2.54 14.62 -6.08
CA MET A 15 -3.32 13.61 -5.36
C MET A 15 -3.33 12.28 -6.14
N SER A 16 -3.61 12.33 -7.45
CA SER A 16 -3.56 11.14 -8.34
C SER A 16 -2.18 10.49 -8.36
N ALA A 17 -1.12 11.27 -8.49
CA ALA A 17 0.25 10.75 -8.48
C ALA A 17 0.59 10.06 -7.15
N SER A 18 0.19 10.64 -6.00
CA SER A 18 0.45 10.03 -4.69
C SER A 18 -0.31 8.72 -4.47
N VAL A 19 -1.59 8.64 -4.89
CA VAL A 19 -2.38 7.41 -4.84
C VAL A 19 -1.75 6.35 -5.73
N HIS A 20 -1.38 6.72 -6.95
CA HIS A 20 -0.74 5.79 -7.88
C HIS A 20 0.58 5.24 -7.34
N GLN A 21 1.46 6.08 -6.78
CA GLN A 21 2.71 5.63 -6.16
C GLN A 21 2.47 4.66 -4.98
N LEU A 22 1.47 4.96 -4.15
CA LEU A 22 1.06 4.11 -3.04
C LEU A 22 0.55 2.74 -3.54
N SER A 23 -0.39 2.75 -4.49
CA SER A 23 -0.94 1.55 -5.12
C SER A 23 0.14 0.69 -5.80
N ALA A 24 1.09 1.31 -6.50
CA ALA A 24 2.19 0.59 -7.14
C ALA A 24 3.10 -0.09 -6.11
N ARG A 25 3.34 0.55 -4.96
CA ARG A 25 4.13 -0.04 -3.88
C ARG A 25 3.41 -1.23 -3.26
N ILE A 26 2.10 -1.12 -3.02
CA ILE A 26 1.25 -2.20 -2.52
C ILE A 26 1.28 -3.39 -3.48
N ALA A 27 1.05 -3.16 -4.78
CA ALA A 27 1.04 -4.22 -5.80
C ALA A 27 2.38 -4.97 -5.90
N ARG A 28 3.50 -4.23 -5.85
CA ARG A 28 4.85 -4.84 -5.81
C ARG A 28 5.08 -5.67 -4.55
N LEU A 29 4.65 -5.17 -3.39
CA LEU A 29 4.79 -5.91 -2.13
C LEU A 29 3.96 -7.19 -2.14
N ALA A 30 2.69 -7.12 -2.54
CA ALA A 30 1.80 -8.27 -2.67
C ALA A 30 2.39 -9.33 -3.60
N THR A 31 2.86 -8.91 -4.78
CA THR A 31 3.54 -9.78 -5.74
C THR A 31 4.78 -10.43 -5.14
N SER A 32 5.64 -9.67 -4.46
CA SER A 32 6.86 -10.21 -3.84
C SER A 32 6.60 -11.17 -2.68
N LEU A 33 5.45 -11.05 -2.03
CA LEU A 33 5.02 -11.89 -0.91
C LEU A 33 4.18 -13.09 -1.35
N GLY A 34 3.77 -13.11 -2.63
CA GLY A 34 2.84 -14.12 -3.16
C GLY A 34 1.45 -14.02 -2.55
N VAL A 35 1.01 -12.80 -2.20
CA VAL A 35 -0.31 -12.54 -1.64
C VAL A 35 -1.25 -12.07 -2.74
N ASP A 36 -2.40 -12.71 -2.85
CA ASP A 36 -3.51 -12.27 -3.67
C ASP A 36 -4.44 -11.35 -2.88
N LEU A 37 -4.27 -10.04 -3.06
CA LEU A 37 -5.11 -9.04 -2.40
C LEU A 37 -6.54 -8.99 -2.94
N GLU A 38 -6.85 -9.68 -4.05
CA GLU A 38 -8.23 -9.81 -4.53
C GLU A 38 -9.01 -10.87 -3.74
N ASN A 39 -8.30 -11.77 -3.06
CA ASN A 39 -8.91 -12.75 -2.17
C ASN A 39 -9.13 -12.13 -0.79
N GLU A 40 -10.39 -11.90 -0.43
CA GLU A 40 -10.78 -11.29 0.86
C GLU A 40 -10.13 -12.01 2.05
N ALA A 41 -10.06 -13.35 2.03
CA ALA A 41 -9.45 -14.10 3.13
C ALA A 41 -7.93 -13.89 3.22
N GLU A 42 -7.24 -13.61 2.11
CA GLU A 42 -5.82 -13.24 2.12
C GLU A 42 -5.60 -11.80 2.55
N LEU A 43 -6.46 -10.89 2.08
CA LEU A 43 -6.47 -9.50 2.52
C LEU A 43 -6.67 -9.41 4.04
N GLU A 44 -7.69 -10.10 4.57
CA GLU A 44 -7.95 -10.20 6.01
C GLU A 44 -6.74 -10.77 6.75
N ARG A 45 -6.10 -11.83 6.24
CA ARG A 45 -4.86 -12.38 6.82
C ARG A 45 -3.68 -11.42 6.83
N VAL A 46 -3.58 -10.51 5.85
CA VAL A 46 -2.54 -9.47 5.84
C VAL A 46 -2.85 -8.36 6.84
N LEU A 47 -4.12 -8.00 6.99
CA LEU A 47 -4.57 -6.98 7.93
C LEU A 47 -4.51 -7.47 9.39
N HIS A 48 -4.79 -8.75 9.60
CA HIS A 48 -4.73 -9.44 10.89
C HIS A 48 -3.34 -10.03 11.15
N ILE A 49 -2.60 -9.39 12.05
CA ILE A 49 -1.48 -10.03 12.75
C ILE A 49 -1.76 -9.94 14.25
N ASP A 50 -1.77 -11.10 14.89
CA ASP A 50 -1.60 -11.24 16.33
C ASP A 50 -0.22 -10.71 16.69
N ALA A 51 -0.18 -9.68 17.55
CA ALA A 51 1.04 -9.01 18.03
C ALA A 51 2.06 -9.92 18.76
N VAL A 52 1.95 -11.24 18.65
CA VAL A 52 2.59 -12.24 19.51
C VAL A 52 4.01 -12.60 19.08
N ARG A 53 4.49 -12.18 17.90
CA ARG A 53 5.88 -12.47 17.48
C ARG A 53 6.61 -11.25 16.93
N VAL A 54 6.78 -10.25 17.77
CA VAL A 54 8.01 -9.46 17.72
C VAL A 54 9.00 -10.18 18.63
N PRO A 55 10.00 -10.92 18.12
CA PRO A 55 11.13 -11.28 18.95
C PRO A 55 11.78 -9.96 19.32
N VAL A 56 11.55 -9.52 20.55
CA VAL A 56 12.35 -8.46 21.18
C VAL A 56 13.80 -8.88 20.95
N PRO A 57 14.65 -8.07 20.27
CA PRO A 57 16.06 -8.39 20.19
C PRO A 57 16.57 -8.39 21.63
N ASP A 58 16.90 -9.57 22.15
CA ASP A 58 17.50 -9.74 23.46
C ASP A 58 18.82 -8.96 23.45
N ARG A 59 18.78 -7.74 23.97
CA ARG A 59 19.90 -6.80 23.99
C ARG A 59 20.80 -7.16 25.17
N ARG A 60 21.26 -8.40 25.23
CA ARG A 60 22.41 -8.79 26.04
C ARG A 60 23.66 -8.59 25.20
N VAL A 61 24.13 -7.34 25.18
CA VAL A 61 25.45 -6.99 24.68
C VAL A 61 26.47 -7.57 25.66
N THR A 62 26.99 -8.76 25.36
CA THR A 62 28.28 -9.22 25.90
C THR A 62 29.36 -8.77 24.92
N PRO A 63 30.35 -7.95 25.32
CA PRO A 63 31.38 -7.45 24.42
C PRO A 63 32.49 -8.49 24.34
N ASP A 64 32.22 -9.65 23.75
CA ASP A 64 33.31 -10.51 23.29
C ASP A 64 32.84 -11.49 22.21
N ARG A 65 33.15 -11.16 20.95
CA ARG A 65 33.58 -12.13 19.94
C ARG A 65 33.92 -11.41 18.65
N ARG A 66 35.23 -11.40 18.38
CA ARG A 66 35.79 -11.28 17.04
C ARG A 66 35.03 -12.23 16.09
N ALA A 67 34.71 -11.73 14.89
CA ALA A 67 34.13 -12.45 13.76
C ALA A 67 32.66 -12.95 13.92
N ALA A 68 31.69 -12.04 13.77
CA ALA A 68 30.42 -12.40 13.17
C ALA A 68 30.38 -11.81 11.75
N PRO A 69 30.08 -12.58 10.70
CA PRO A 69 29.80 -11.97 9.41
C PRO A 69 28.63 -11.02 9.62
N ARG A 70 28.62 -9.88 8.91
CA ARG A 70 27.44 -9.04 8.76
C ARG A 70 26.37 -9.87 8.05
N ALA A 71 25.73 -10.79 8.77
CA ALA A 71 24.74 -11.69 8.24
C ALA A 71 23.54 -10.82 7.90
N GLY A 72 23.29 -10.71 6.59
CA GLY A 72 22.09 -10.08 6.07
C GLY A 72 20.87 -10.57 6.83
N MET A 73 19.92 -9.66 7.01
CA MET A 73 18.64 -9.97 7.65
C MET A 73 18.11 -11.33 7.20
N SER A 74 17.85 -12.23 8.15
CA SER A 74 17.29 -13.56 7.86
C SER A 74 16.08 -13.40 6.91
N PRO A 75 15.94 -14.28 5.89
CA PRO A 75 14.85 -14.21 4.92
C PRO A 75 13.47 -14.11 5.60
N ASP A 76 13.29 -14.74 6.76
CA ASP A 76 12.05 -14.66 7.55
C ASP A 76 11.82 -13.26 8.11
N ARG A 77 12.85 -12.60 8.64
CA ARG A 77 12.74 -11.21 9.14
C ARG A 77 12.42 -10.26 8.00
N ARG A 78 13.04 -10.44 6.84
CA ARG A 78 12.74 -9.64 5.64
C ARG A 78 11.30 -9.83 5.20
N LYS A 79 10.80 -11.07 5.16
CA LYS A 79 9.40 -11.37 4.81
C LYS A 79 8.43 -10.74 5.81
N SER A 80 8.72 -10.77 7.10
CA SER A 80 7.92 -10.11 8.13
C SER A 80 7.89 -8.59 7.97
N GLN A 81 9.03 -7.96 7.64
CA GLN A 81 9.07 -6.51 7.38
C GLN A 81 8.27 -6.11 6.14
N LEU A 82 8.39 -6.86 5.04
CA LEU A 82 7.61 -6.59 3.84
C LEU A 82 6.10 -6.75 4.08
N ARG A 83 5.70 -7.70 4.93
CA ARG A 83 4.30 -7.86 5.36
C ARG A 83 3.82 -6.69 6.21
N GLU A 84 4.62 -6.25 7.18
CA GLU A 84 4.26 -5.10 8.02
C GLU A 84 4.15 -3.82 7.17
N GLU A 85 5.07 -3.62 6.23
CA GLU A 85 4.98 -2.51 5.28
C GLU A 85 3.71 -2.60 4.43
N LEU A 86 3.42 -3.78 3.86
CA LEU A 86 2.20 -3.98 3.06
C LEU A 86 0.94 -3.63 3.85
N ARG A 87 0.84 -4.14 5.08
CA ARG A 87 -0.28 -3.84 6.00
C ARG A 87 -0.39 -2.34 6.28
N GLY A 88 0.71 -1.70 6.64
CA GLY A 88 0.75 -0.27 6.91
C GLY A 88 0.29 0.57 5.71
N LEU A 89 0.71 0.21 4.50
CA LEU A 89 0.32 0.91 3.27
C LEU A 89 -1.14 0.68 2.90
N LEU A 90 -1.71 -0.51 3.14
CA LEU A 90 -3.14 -0.77 2.96
C LEU A 90 -3.99 0.12 3.87
N VAL A 91 -3.63 0.21 5.15
CA VAL A 91 -4.30 1.08 6.12
C VAL A 91 -4.14 2.56 5.75
N LEU A 92 -2.93 2.97 5.36
CA LEU A 92 -2.66 4.33 4.92
C LEU A 92 -3.52 4.71 3.71
N ARG A 93 -3.64 3.83 2.71
CA ARG A 93 -4.46 4.08 1.53
C ARG A 93 -5.92 4.32 1.89
N TYR A 94 -6.47 3.54 2.83
CA TYR A 94 -7.83 3.78 3.33
C TYR A 94 -7.97 5.15 3.98
N GLY A 95 -7.02 5.54 4.83
CA GLY A 95 -7.00 6.87 5.45
C GLY A 95 -6.89 8.01 4.43
N VAL A 96 -6.05 7.85 3.40
CA VAL A 96 -5.90 8.81 2.29
C VAL A 96 -7.20 8.93 1.50
N ALA A 97 -7.82 7.82 1.12
CA ALA A 97 -9.08 7.81 0.39
C ALA A 97 -10.19 8.53 1.18
N ARG A 98 -10.32 8.25 2.49
CA ARG A 98 -11.25 8.95 3.37
C ARG A 98 -10.98 10.45 3.42
N SER A 99 -9.72 10.85 3.63
CA SER A 99 -9.35 12.27 3.64
C SER A 99 -9.59 12.96 2.29
N TYR A 100 -9.55 12.25 1.18
CA TYR A 100 -9.81 12.82 -0.15
C TYR A 100 -11.30 13.05 -0.36
N VAL A 101 -12.15 12.13 0.10
CA VAL A 101 -13.61 12.34 0.10
C VAL A 101 -13.96 13.63 0.84
N ASP A 102 -13.36 13.86 2.00
CA ASP A 102 -13.59 15.07 2.80
C ASP A 102 -13.10 16.36 2.10
N ARG A 103 -12.09 16.27 1.22
CA ARG A 103 -11.44 17.43 0.58
C ARG A 103 -11.99 17.79 -0.80
N VAL A 104 -12.28 16.79 -1.62
CA VAL A 104 -12.65 16.97 -3.04
C VAL A 104 -13.95 16.26 -3.41
N GLY A 105 -14.61 15.62 -2.44
CA GLY A 105 -15.84 14.88 -2.66
C GLY A 105 -15.63 13.47 -3.21
N VAL A 106 -16.72 12.71 -3.25
CA VAL A 106 -16.73 11.29 -3.63
C VAL A 106 -16.36 11.11 -5.11
N ASP A 107 -16.94 11.91 -6.01
CA ASP A 107 -16.74 11.75 -7.45
C ASP A 107 -15.29 12.01 -7.88
N ALA A 108 -14.71 13.11 -7.40
CA ALA A 108 -13.31 13.41 -7.70
C ALA A 108 -12.37 12.36 -7.08
N THR A 109 -12.67 11.89 -5.87
CA THR A 109 -11.90 10.80 -5.23
C THR A 109 -12.00 9.50 -6.04
N ARG A 110 -13.20 9.18 -6.55
CA ARG A 110 -13.41 8.03 -7.43
C ARG A 110 -12.55 8.14 -8.68
N HIS A 111 -12.57 9.29 -9.36
CA HIS A 111 -11.74 9.52 -10.54
C HIS A 111 -10.24 9.35 -10.26
N ILE A 112 -9.76 9.85 -9.12
CA ILE A 112 -8.37 9.69 -8.68
C ILE A 112 -8.01 8.21 -8.52
N LEU A 113 -8.83 7.44 -7.79
CA LEU A 113 -8.59 6.01 -7.53
C LEU A 113 -8.64 5.18 -8.82
N VAL A 114 -9.62 5.43 -9.69
CA VAL A 114 -9.75 4.73 -10.99
C VAL A 114 -8.57 5.03 -11.90
N SER A 115 -8.16 6.31 -12.00
CA SER A 115 -7.02 6.71 -12.83
C SER A 115 -5.72 6.04 -12.36
N ALA A 116 -5.52 5.93 -11.04
CA ALA A 116 -4.38 5.23 -10.47
C ALA A 116 -4.37 3.73 -10.84
N GLN A 117 -5.55 3.08 -10.80
CA GLN A 117 -5.72 1.68 -11.19
C GLN A 117 -5.43 1.47 -12.69
N GLU A 118 -5.95 2.34 -13.55
CA GLU A 118 -5.68 2.30 -15.00
C GLU A 118 -4.19 2.46 -15.31
N GLN A 119 -3.49 3.31 -14.55
CA GLN A 119 -2.06 3.46 -14.69
C GLN A 119 -1.29 2.21 -14.26
N LEU A 120 -1.69 1.54 -13.17
CA LEU A 120 -1.11 0.25 -12.79
C LEU A 120 -1.29 -0.82 -13.86
N VAL A 121 -2.48 -0.89 -14.47
CA VAL A 121 -2.74 -1.84 -15.56
C VAL A 121 -1.83 -1.55 -16.76
N ARG A 122 -1.63 -0.26 -17.10
CA ARG A 122 -0.67 0.14 -18.14
C ARG A 122 0.78 -0.20 -17.80
N GLU A 123 1.13 -0.26 -16.52
CA GLU A 123 2.44 -0.70 -16.02
C GLU A 123 2.59 -2.23 -15.96
N GLY A 124 1.56 -2.99 -16.34
CA GLY A 124 1.59 -4.46 -16.40
C GLY A 124 1.13 -5.16 -15.13
N PHE A 125 0.62 -4.43 -14.14
CA PHE A 125 -0.05 -5.05 -13.00
C PHE A 125 -1.42 -5.58 -13.40
N ARG A 126 -1.85 -6.69 -12.79
CA ARG A 126 -3.22 -7.18 -12.96
C ARG A 126 -4.22 -6.18 -12.35
N PRO A 127 -5.44 -6.09 -12.88
CA PRO A 127 -6.54 -5.40 -12.19
C PRO A 127 -6.64 -5.88 -10.74
N GLY A 128 -6.82 -4.97 -9.77
CA GLY A 128 -6.93 -5.35 -8.36
C GLY A 128 -5.63 -5.81 -7.67
N ALA A 129 -4.47 -5.78 -8.35
CA ALA A 129 -3.20 -6.23 -7.76
C ALA A 129 -2.76 -5.44 -6.51
N ASP A 130 -3.29 -4.23 -6.32
CA ASP A 130 -3.08 -3.44 -5.11
C ASP A 130 -4.18 -3.66 -4.05
N GLY A 131 -5.16 -4.53 -4.29
CA GLY A 131 -6.30 -4.78 -3.41
C GLY A 131 -7.34 -3.66 -3.41
N ALA A 132 -7.30 -2.71 -4.34
CA ALA A 132 -8.37 -1.74 -4.50
C ALA A 132 -9.54 -2.39 -5.27
N HIS A 133 -10.55 -2.88 -4.55
CA HIS A 133 -11.76 -3.45 -5.15
C HIS A 133 -12.70 -2.37 -5.72
N LEU A 134 -12.18 -1.49 -6.58
CA LEU A 134 -12.94 -0.37 -7.14
C LEU A 134 -14.19 -0.85 -7.89
N ARG A 135 -14.10 -2.00 -8.59
CA ARG A 135 -15.28 -2.59 -9.26
C ARG A 135 -16.37 -2.98 -8.27
N ARG A 136 -16.04 -3.54 -7.11
CA ARG A 136 -17.00 -3.92 -6.08
C ARG A 136 -17.54 -2.70 -5.32
N LEU A 137 -16.69 -1.70 -5.10
CA LEU A 137 -17.07 -0.44 -4.44
C LEU A 137 -18.00 0.42 -5.30
N PHE A 138 -17.94 0.30 -6.63
CA PHE A 138 -18.63 1.21 -7.54
C PHE A 138 -19.65 0.55 -8.48
N ASN A 139 -19.64 -0.78 -8.62
CA ASN A 139 -20.72 -1.51 -9.27
C ASN A 139 -21.58 -2.16 -8.17
N GLN A 140 -22.47 -1.36 -7.58
CA GLN A 140 -23.69 -1.87 -7.00
C GLN A 140 -24.79 -1.66 -8.06
N ASP A 141 -25.15 -2.74 -8.75
CA ASP A 141 -26.45 -2.86 -9.40
C ASP A 141 -27.46 -3.38 -8.36
#